data_AF-A0A2W7B9B7-F1
#
_entry.id   AF-A0A2W7B9B7-F1
#
_cell.length_a   1.000
_cell.length_b   1.000
_cell.length_c   1.000
_cell.angle_alpha   90.00
_cell.angle_beta   90.00
_cell.angle_gamma   90.00
#
_symmetry.space_group_name_H-M   'P 1'
#
loop_
_entity.id
_entity.type
_entity.pdbx_description
1 polymer ?
#
loop_
_entity_poly.entity_id
_entity_poly.type
_entity_poly.pdbx_seq_one_letter_code
_entity_poly.pdbx_strand_id
1 'polypeptide(L)'
;MPAVVIQFILIVLIPFLNWLEAVQSVYVITNKRAFILKVGLSKTVTSFFFPDLRVVLRRENKDGSGDIIVYIHQSKDYDGDTVTEEIGFKQVRNVKTFENILRYPNDT
;
A
#
# COMPACT_ATOMS: atom_id res chain seq x y z
N MET A 1 -32.72 0.92 -14.46
CA MET A 1 -32.64 -0.33 -13.66
C MET A 1 -31.29 -1.07 -13.76
N PRO A 2 -30.59 -1.19 -14.91
CA PRO A 2 -29.31 -1.93 -14.94
C PRO A 2 -28.16 -1.21 -14.22
N ALA A 3 -28.13 0.13 -14.22
CA ALA A 3 -27.06 0.92 -13.58
C ALA A 3 -26.97 0.70 -12.05
N VAL A 4 -28.10 0.49 -11.37
CA VAL A 4 -28.15 0.28 -9.92
C VAL A 4 -27.56 -1.08 -9.55
N VAL A 5 -27.81 -2.11 -10.36
CA VAL A 5 -27.26 -3.46 -10.13
C VAL A 5 -25.75 -3.46 -10.34
N ILE A 6 -25.24 -2.76 -11.36
CA ILE A 6 -23.80 -2.63 -11.62
C ILE A 6 -23.10 -1.91 -10.45
N GLN A 7 -23.66 -0.79 -9.97
CA GLN A 7 -23.10 -0.09 -8.80
C GLN A 7 -23.09 -0.97 -7.56
N PHE A 8 -24.16 -1.73 -7.31
CA PHE A 8 -24.23 -2.62 -6.16
C PHE A 8 -23.17 -3.73 -6.23
N ILE A 9 -22.96 -4.33 -7.40
CA ILE A 9 -21.91 -5.32 -7.63
C ILE A 9 -20.52 -4.72 -7.38
N LEU A 10 -20.25 -3.51 -7.90
CA LEU A 10 -18.96 -2.84 -7.71
C LEU A 10 -18.68 -2.56 -6.23
N ILE A 11 -19.66 -2.07 -5.47
CA ILE A 11 -19.53 -1.78 -4.03
C ILE A 11 -19.15 -3.03 -3.24
N VAL A 12 -19.70 -4.20 -3.61
CA VAL A 12 -19.39 -5.47 -2.93
C VAL A 12 -18.04 -6.02 -3.39
N LEU A 13 -17.67 -5.84 -4.66
CA LEU A 13 -16.46 -6.45 -5.23
C LEU A 13 -15.18 -5.71 -4.84
N ILE A 14 -15.20 -4.38 -4.77
CA ILE A 14 -14.04 -3.53 -4.42
C ILE A 14 -13.38 -3.93 -3.08
N PRO A 15 -14.10 -4.05 -1.95
CA PRO A 15 -13.47 -4.44 -0.68
C PRO A 15 -12.89 -5.86 -0.73
N PHE A 16 -13.51 -6.77 -1.49
CA PHE A 16 -13.00 -8.13 -1.67
C PHE A 16 -11.70 -8.16 -2.48
N LEU A 17 -11.62 -7.38 -3.56
CA LEU A 17 -10.40 -7.18 -4.35
C LEU A 17 -9.27 -6.59 -3.50
N ASN A 18 -9.57 -5.54 -2.72
CA ASN A 18 -8.59 -4.91 -1.82
C ASN A 18 -8.08 -5.90 -0.75
N TRP A 19 -8.94 -6.78 -0.24
CA TRP A 19 -8.54 -7.82 0.69
C TRP A 19 -7.64 -8.86 0.00
N LEU A 20 -7.98 -9.29 -1.21
CA LEU A 20 -7.16 -10.24 -1.97
C LEU A 20 -5.76 -9.68 -2.28
N GLU A 21 -5.68 -8.41 -2.67
CA GLU A 21 -4.38 -7.73 -2.89
C GLU A 21 -3.54 -7.65 -1.62
N ALA A 22 -4.18 -7.43 -0.46
CA ALA A 22 -3.50 -7.41 0.83
C ALA A 22 -2.96 -8.79 1.22
N VAL A 23 -3.75 -9.86 1.02
CA VAL A 23 -3.31 -11.25 1.29
C VAL A 23 -2.17 -11.67 0.36
N GLN A 24 -2.13 -11.13 -0.86
CA GLN A 24 -1.10 -11.40 -1.85
C GLN A 24 0.17 -10.56 -1.69
N SER A 25 0.21 -9.65 -0.71
CA SER A 25 1.35 -8.76 -0.48
C SER A 25 2.13 -9.18 0.77
N VAL A 26 3.41 -9.49 0.60
CA VAL A 26 4.34 -9.78 1.70
C VAL A 26 5.28 -8.59 1.89
N TYR A 27 5.31 -8.07 3.11
CA TYR A 27 6.20 -6.98 3.50
C TYR A 27 7.38 -7.54 4.27
N VAL A 28 8.60 -7.24 3.78
CA VAL A 28 9.83 -7.69 4.43
C VAL A 28 10.65 -6.47 4.79
N ILE A 29 11.00 -6.33 6.06
CA ILE A 29 11.92 -5.30 6.54
C ILE A 29 13.22 -5.98 6.91
N THR A 30 14.33 -5.45 6.41
CA THR A 30 15.69 -5.83 6.79
C THR A 30 16.40 -4.62 7.39
N ASN A 31 17.62 -4.79 7.88
CA ASN A 31 18.45 -3.70 8.43
C ASN A 31 18.85 -2.61 7.41
N LYS A 32 18.79 -2.89 6.10
CA LYS A 32 19.24 -1.95 5.06
C LYS A 32 18.12 -1.50 4.12
N ARG A 33 17.06 -2.30 3.99
CA ARG A 33 16.01 -2.11 2.98
C ARG A 33 14.67 -2.66 3.45
N ALA A 34 13.60 -2.08 2.94
CA ALA A 34 12.26 -2.63 3.03
C ALA A 34 11.79 -3.10 1.64
N PHE A 35 11.07 -4.21 1.59
CA PHE A 35 10.56 -4.83 0.38
C PHE A 35 9.05 -4.98 0.44
N ILE A 36 8.42 -4.76 -0.70
CA ILE A 36 7.04 -5.14 -0.98
C ILE A 36 7.10 -6.22 -2.05
N LEU A 37 6.66 -7.42 -1.70
CA LEU A 37 6.56 -8.55 -2.61
C LEU A 37 5.07 -8.78 -2.90
N LYS A 38 4.62 -8.43 -4.12
CA LYS A 38 3.24 -8.70 -4.56
C LYS A 38 3.23 -10.01 -5.35
N VAL A 39 2.39 -10.95 -4.92
CA VAL A 39 2.25 -12.30 -5.50
C VAL A 39 0.83 -12.48 -6.02
N GLY A 40 0.62 -12.15 -7.30
CA GLY A 40 -0.67 -12.33 -7.99
C GLY A 40 -0.47 -13.03 -9.34
N LEU A 41 -1.08 -12.49 -10.39
CA LEU A 41 -0.85 -12.93 -11.79
C LEU A 41 0.62 -12.77 -12.22
N SER A 42 1.32 -11.79 -11.67
CA SER A 42 2.76 -11.57 -11.82
C SER A 42 3.41 -11.43 -10.44
N LYS A 43 4.73 -11.68 -10.38
CA LYS A 43 5.54 -11.44 -9.19
C LYS A 43 6.23 -10.10 -9.34
N THR A 44 5.89 -9.14 -8.49
CA THR A 44 6.53 -7.83 -8.46
C THR A 44 7.25 -7.64 -7.13
N VAL A 45 8.52 -7.24 -7.21
CA VAL A 45 9.34 -6.93 -6.03
C VAL A 45 9.70 -5.46 -6.09
N THR A 46 9.20 -4.68 -5.14
CA THR A 46 9.57 -3.27 -4.97
C THR A 46 10.49 -3.17 -3.77
N SER A 47 11.70 -2.66 -3.98
CA SER A 47 12.72 -2.49 -2.94
C SER A 47 12.91 -1.01 -2.64
N PHE A 48 12.93 -0.67 -1.35
CA PHE A 48 13.21 0.67 -0.86
C PHE A 48 14.46 0.63 0.03
N PHE A 49 15.43 1.47 -0.27
CA PHE A 49 16.57 1.69 0.61
C PHE A 49 16.17 2.68 1.71
N PHE A 50 16.52 2.40 2.96
CA PHE A 50 16.14 3.29 4.06
C PHE A 50 16.64 4.73 3.93
N PRO A 51 17.87 5.00 3.45
CA PRO A 51 18.31 6.37 3.22
C PRO A 51 17.38 7.18 2.28
N ASP A 52 16.71 6.49 1.36
CA ASP A 52 15.82 7.09 0.37
C ASP A 52 14.33 6.98 0.76
N LEU A 53 14.03 6.21 1.81
CA LEU A 53 12.66 5.94 2.25
C LEU A 53 12.17 7.10 3.12
N ARG A 54 11.12 7.78 2.64
CA ARG A 54 10.43 8.83 3.39
C ARG A 54 8.96 8.48 3.51
N VAL A 55 8.44 8.52 4.73
CA VAL A 55 6.99 8.38 4.95
C VAL A 55 6.31 9.67 4.51
N VAL A 56 5.45 9.55 3.51
CA VAL A 56 4.69 10.66 2.91
C VAL A 56 3.34 10.81 3.59
N LEU A 57 2.66 9.70 3.86
CA LEU A 57 1.34 9.70 4.49
C LEU A 57 1.19 8.50 5.42
N ARG A 58 0.52 8.71 6.55
CA ARG A 58 0.11 7.68 7.48
C ARG A 58 -1.41 7.71 7.64
N ARG A 59 -2.06 6.58 7.38
CA ARG A 59 -3.48 6.38 7.68
C ARG A 59 -3.58 5.35 8.80
N GLU A 60 -4.23 5.73 9.90
CA GLU A 60 -4.34 4.89 11.09
C GLU A 60 -5.83 4.70 11.42
N ASN A 61 -6.23 3.45 11.53
CA ASN A 61 -7.54 3.02 11.97
C ASN A 61 -7.63 3.05 13.51
N LYS A 62 -8.85 3.05 14.04
CA LYS A 62 -9.10 3.09 15.49
C LYS A 62 -8.49 1.89 16.24
N ASP A 63 -8.25 0.78 15.56
CA ASP A 63 -7.64 -0.44 16.12
C ASP A 63 -6.09 -0.44 16.06
N GLY A 64 -5.48 0.64 15.56
CA GLY A 64 -4.03 0.78 15.38
C GLY A 64 -3.49 0.21 14.06
N SER A 65 -4.35 -0.43 13.26
CA SER A 65 -4.00 -0.89 11.91
C SER A 65 -4.02 0.26 10.90
N GLY A 66 -3.56 0.03 9.67
CA GLY A 66 -3.73 0.98 8.57
C GLY A 66 -2.58 0.99 7.57
N ASP A 67 -2.36 2.12 6.93
CA ASP A 67 -1.49 2.23 5.77
C ASP A 67 -0.37 3.25 5.97
N ILE A 68 0.79 2.96 5.40
CA ILE A 68 1.95 3.86 5.34
C ILE A 68 2.36 4.01 3.88
N ILE A 69 2.21 5.21 3.34
CA ILE A 69 2.59 5.56 1.98
C ILE A 69 4.00 6.15 2.00
N VAL A 70 4.89 5.59 1.19
CA VAL A 70 6.29 6.04 1.08
C VAL A 70 6.58 6.75 -0.24
N TYR A 71 5.71 6.57 -1.23
CA TYR A 71 5.84 7.22 -2.52
C TYR A 71 4.46 7.41 -3.16
N ILE A 72 4.25 8.56 -3.80
CA ILE A 72 3.04 8.85 -4.58
C ILE A 72 3.52 9.05 -6.03
N HIS A 73 3.12 8.13 -6.90
CA HIS A 73 3.35 8.25 -8.33
C HIS A 73 2.13 8.95 -8.95
N GLN A 74 2.37 9.99 -9.75
CA GLN A 74 1.34 10.59 -10.58
C GLN A 74 1.72 10.36 -12.03
N SER A 75 0.84 9.67 -12.76
CA SER A 75 0.96 9.48 -14.20
C SER A 75 -0.23 10.13 -14.88
N LYS A 76 -0.02 10.57 -16.12
CA LYS A 76 -1.14 10.89 -17.02
C LYS A 76 -1.46 9.65 -17.83
N ASP A 77 -2.73 9.31 -17.91
CA ASP A 77 -3.20 8.34 -18.87
C ASP A 77 -3.30 8.96 -20.28
N TYR A 78 -3.81 8.17 -21.21
CA TYR A 78 -3.88 8.54 -22.62
C TYR A 78 -4.94 9.62 -22.91
N ASP A 79 -5.97 9.74 -22.07
CA ASP A 79 -7.02 10.75 -22.22
C ASP A 79 -6.72 12.05 -21.45
N GLY A 80 -5.66 12.05 -20.66
CA GLY A 80 -5.09 13.23 -20.02
C GLY A 80 -5.46 13.39 -18.55
N ASP A 81 -6.21 12.43 -18.01
CA ASP A 81 -6.55 12.35 -16.60
C ASP A 81 -5.32 11.96 -15.78
N THR A 82 -5.23 12.52 -14.56
CA THR A 82 -4.13 12.22 -13.65
C THR A 82 -4.47 11.00 -12.82
N VAL A 83 -3.76 9.90 -13.06
CA VAL A 83 -3.81 8.70 -12.21
C VAL A 83 -2.80 8.87 -11.08
N THR A 84 -3.30 8.80 -9.85
CA THR A 84 -2.45 8.81 -8.65
C THR A 84 -2.34 7.40 -8.10
N GLU A 85 -1.12 6.86 -8.11
CA GLU A 85 -0.80 5.57 -7.50
C GLU A 85 -0.03 5.79 -6.19
N GLU A 86 -0.61 5.32 -5.08
CA GLU A 86 0.05 5.32 -3.78
C GLU A 86 0.82 4.03 -3.56
N ILE A 87 2.13 4.15 -3.38
CA ILE A 87 3.03 3.04 -3.15
C ILE A 87 3.45 3.04 -1.68
N GLY A 88 3.18 1.93 -1.00
CA GLY A 88 3.41 1.81 0.42
C GLY A 88 2.98 0.48 1.02
N PHE A 89 3.07 0.42 2.34
CA PHE A 89 2.70 -0.72 3.16
C PHE A 89 1.23 -0.56 3.56
N LYS A 90 0.38 -1.47 3.09
CA LYS A 90 -1.07 -1.42 3.33
C LYS A 90 -1.47 -2.40 4.42
N GLN A 91 -2.51 -2.10 5.18
CA GLN A 91 -3.08 -2.95 6.23
C GLN A 91 -2.05 -3.46 7.26
N VAL A 92 -1.07 -2.62 7.60
CA VAL A 92 -0.10 -2.89 8.66
C VAL A 92 -0.84 -2.94 10.00
N ARG A 93 -0.61 -3.99 10.80
CA ARG A 93 -1.35 -4.23 12.05
C ARG A 93 -1.11 -3.18 13.14
N ASN A 94 0.10 -2.63 13.22
CA ASN A 94 0.45 -1.54 14.13
C ASN A 94 1.24 -0.49 13.35
N VAL A 95 0.51 0.46 12.77
CA VAL A 95 1.05 1.49 11.87
C VAL A 95 2.07 2.37 12.59
N LYS A 96 1.80 2.78 13.83
CA LYS A 96 2.69 3.67 14.55
C LYS A 96 4.05 3.04 14.83
N THR A 97 4.07 1.80 15.32
CA THR A 97 5.32 1.06 15.55
C THR A 97 6.06 0.83 14.23
N PHE A 98 5.35 0.48 13.16
CA PHE A 98 5.96 0.25 11.86
C PHE A 98 6.56 1.52 11.26
N GLU A 99 5.88 2.66 11.38
CA GLU A 99 6.42 3.96 10.96
C GLU A 99 7.72 4.27 11.68
N ASN A 100 7.79 4.01 12.99
CA ASN A 100 9.02 4.21 13.76
C ASN A 100 10.16 3.34 13.26
N ILE A 101 9.91 2.07 12.94
CA ILE A 101 10.93 1.16 12.34
C ILE A 101 11.44 1.74 11.01
N LEU A 102 10.54 2.27 10.18
CA LEU A 102 10.91 2.85 8.89
C LEU A 102 11.73 4.15 9.03
N ARG A 103 11.44 4.97 10.04
CA ARG A 103 12.15 6.23 10.29
C ARG A 103 13.48 6.05 11.00
N TYR A 104 13.56 5.05 11.89
CA TYR A 104 14.70 4.79 12.76
C TYR A 104 15.15 3.32 12.66
N PRO A 105 15.59 2.86 11.48
CA PRO A 105 15.92 1.44 11.26
C PRO A 105 17.16 0.96 12.03
N ASN A 106 17.95 1.88 12.61
CA ASN A 106 19.14 1.56 13.39
C ASN A 106 18.88 1.46 14.90
N ASP A 107 17.66 1.77 15.37
CA ASP A 107 17.30 1.82 16.80
C ASP A 107 16.46 0.61 17.25
N THR A 108 16.31 -0.41 16.40
CA THR A 108 15.62 -1.69 16.67
C THR A 108 16.56 -2.87 16.61
#